data_AF-A0A3B3YSG6-F1
#
_entry.id   AF-A0A3B3YSG6-F1
#
_cell.length_a   1.000
_cell.length_b   1.000
_cell.length_c   1.000
_cell.angle_alpha   90.00
_cell.angle_beta   90.00
_cell.angle_gamma   90.00
#
_symmetry.space_group_name_H-M   'P 1'
#
loop_
_entity.id
_entity.type
_entity.pdbx_description
1 polymer ?
#
loop_
_entity_poly.entity_id
_entity_poly.type
_entity_poly.pdbx_seq_one_letter_code
_entity_poly.pdbx_strand_id
1 'polypeptide(L)'
;MVVPLSKLHCLLKRAQMLLLCLGIAYLMAGSILLLQRSAIRAAQPNPPSLPPLLSLVAPPAALGAAGMGMRVRSRWAAVQAVSGGGVKASRGWPGSRGLGVQHLHRRWFHSLLPESPEQKVSQHRSSRHKGTYMGCFLHNASDRALGGTMLYDLRKMTSSLCQDTCSESGYQFAGLEYGAECHCGNRISSPQAPEEDCSLVCRGERGSPCGGVGRLSIYKVEEQLPGHRKFRNVHQRGCFKLTNGTVGAFPIHSVQPNLTAQSCIETCTDKELPLAVLKRPHCFCTWTSSLFDINQQSDEQWCADGGAPNRTATPASTAPPESGHYLVYHTPVLDSRCKERMFLPQRSSSLVALSSFPGAGNTWVRHLIELVTGYYTGSFYFDGSLYNRGFKGEKDYWKSGRSVCVKTHESGQKEIEMFDSAILLIRNPYRSLIAEFNRKCAGHLGHATEAQWDSKEWPEFVSSYAPWWASHALSWLKFGQRLLVVHYEELQRALLPQLRLVAAFLNVSITEERLLCAQSNQDGHFKRPGAQRPSFDPFTPDMRRMIDSFILTVDQALQSRNFSGLPQEYLPR
;
A
#
# COMPACT_ATOMS: atom_id res chain seq x y z
N MET A 1 24.75 -44.60 -11.13
CA MET A 1 23.96 -44.45 -9.89
C MET A 1 24.46 -43.24 -9.11
N VAL A 2 23.74 -42.10 -9.06
CA VAL A 2 24.08 -40.96 -8.19
C VAL A 2 22.81 -40.24 -7.71
N VAL A 3 22.28 -40.64 -6.55
CA VAL A 3 21.32 -39.88 -5.72
C VAL A 3 21.62 -40.24 -4.27
N PRO A 4 22.13 -39.32 -3.42
CA PRO A 4 21.31 -38.93 -2.25
C PRO A 4 21.47 -37.49 -1.72
N LEU A 5 22.35 -36.64 -2.27
CA LEU A 5 22.75 -35.37 -1.61
C LEU A 5 21.67 -34.28 -1.54
N SER A 6 20.81 -34.14 -2.55
CA SER A 6 19.76 -33.10 -2.58
C SER A 6 18.65 -33.33 -1.54
N LYS A 7 18.28 -34.60 -1.29
CA LYS A 7 17.28 -34.97 -0.28
C LYS A 7 17.75 -34.61 1.14
N LEU A 8 19.04 -34.82 1.43
CA LEU A 8 19.63 -34.46 2.72
C LEU A 8 19.63 -32.94 2.97
N HIS A 9 19.96 -32.14 1.95
CA HIS A 9 19.95 -30.68 2.04
C HIS A 9 18.53 -30.11 2.25
N CYS A 10 17.50 -30.72 1.64
CA CYS A 10 16.10 -30.36 1.86
C CYS A 10 15.60 -30.71 3.28
N LEU A 11 15.98 -31.89 3.79
CA LEU A 11 15.67 -32.31 5.17
C LEU A 11 16.35 -31.40 6.21
N LEU A 12 17.61 -31.03 6.00
CA LEU A 12 18.33 -30.09 6.87
C LEU A 12 17.68 -28.70 6.89
N LYS A 13 17.27 -28.16 5.73
CA LYS A 13 16.53 -26.89 5.67
C LYS A 13 15.15 -26.98 6.35
N ARG A 14 14.43 -28.10 6.22
CA ARG A 14 13.17 -28.34 6.95
C ARG A 14 13.37 -28.39 8.47
N ALA A 15 14.41 -29.08 8.96
CA ALA A 15 14.75 -29.12 10.37
C ALA A 15 15.15 -27.74 10.93
N GLN A 16 15.92 -26.96 10.16
CA GLN A 16 16.34 -25.61 10.53
C GLN A 16 15.16 -24.63 10.60
N MET A 17 14.18 -24.74 9.69
CA MET A 17 12.94 -23.98 9.76
C MET A 17 12.04 -24.41 10.92
N LEU A 18 11.96 -25.71 11.23
CA LEU A 18 11.24 -26.23 12.41
C LEU A 18 11.82 -25.69 13.72
N LEU A 19 13.15 -25.68 13.86
CA LEU A 19 13.85 -25.09 15.00
C LEU A 19 13.64 -23.57 15.10
N LEU A 20 13.62 -22.86 13.98
CA LEU A 20 13.30 -21.43 13.95
C LEU A 20 11.85 -21.16 14.41
N CYS A 21 10.88 -21.94 13.92
CA CYS A 21 9.48 -21.84 14.34
C CYS A 21 9.29 -22.18 15.83
N LEU A 22 9.96 -23.20 16.36
CA LEU A 22 9.95 -23.54 17.78
C LEU A 22 10.59 -22.44 18.64
N GLY A 23 11.69 -21.82 18.17
CA GLY A 23 12.32 -20.68 18.84
C GLY A 23 11.41 -19.45 18.90
N ILE A 24 10.70 -19.14 17.80
CA ILE A 24 9.71 -18.06 17.76
C ILE A 24 8.53 -18.38 18.69
N ALA A 25 8.00 -19.60 18.68
CA ALA A 25 6.93 -20.02 19.57
C ALA A 25 7.34 -19.92 21.06
N TYR A 26 8.57 -20.29 21.39
CA TYR A 26 9.13 -20.16 22.75
C TYR A 26 9.25 -18.70 23.20
N LEU A 27 9.70 -17.80 22.31
CA LEU A 27 9.77 -16.35 22.59
C LEU A 27 8.37 -15.72 22.75
N MET A 28 7.39 -16.15 21.97
CA MET A 28 5.99 -15.72 22.10
C MET A 28 5.35 -16.23 23.41
N ALA A 29 5.62 -17.47 23.80
CA ALA A 29 5.16 -18.01 25.09
C ALA A 29 5.80 -17.29 26.29
N GLY A 30 7.11 -17.01 26.22
CA GLY A 30 7.83 -16.27 27.24
C GLY A 30 7.34 -14.83 27.42
N SER A 31 6.96 -14.14 26.33
CA SER A 31 6.41 -12.79 26.40
C SER A 31 4.96 -12.76 26.93
N ILE A 32 4.15 -13.80 26.70
CA ILE A 32 2.83 -13.95 27.35
C ILE A 32 2.96 -14.11 28.87
N LEU A 33 3.94 -14.89 29.36
CA LEU A 33 4.20 -15.06 30.80
C LEU A 33 4.70 -13.77 31.48
N LEU A 34 5.44 -12.92 30.74
CA LEU A 34 5.85 -11.60 31.23
C LEU A 34 4.67 -10.62 31.30
N LEU A 35 3.74 -10.67 30.34
CA LEU A 35 2.51 -9.86 30.34
C LEU A 35 1.53 -10.27 31.46
N GLN A 36 1.42 -11.57 31.78
CA GLN A 36 0.61 -12.02 32.93
C GLN A 36 1.23 -11.58 34.27
N ARG A 37 2.56 -11.56 34.40
CA ARG A 37 3.24 -11.05 35.61
C ARG A 37 3.13 -9.54 35.80
N SER A 38 3.05 -8.74 34.73
CA SER A 38 2.83 -7.30 34.84
C SER A 38 1.36 -6.96 35.14
N ALA A 39 0.39 -7.73 34.63
CA ALA A 39 -1.03 -7.57 34.98
C ALA A 39 -1.31 -7.78 36.48
N ILE A 40 -0.69 -8.80 37.11
CA ILE A 40 -0.85 -9.09 38.55
C ILE A 40 -0.27 -7.98 39.44
N ARG A 41 0.69 -7.18 38.95
CA ARG A 41 1.31 -6.07 39.71
C ARG A 41 0.51 -4.76 39.68
N ALA A 42 -0.51 -4.66 38.83
CA ALA A 42 -1.37 -3.47 38.70
C ALA A 42 -2.65 -3.52 39.57
N ALA A 43 -2.88 -4.61 40.29
CA ALA A 43 -4.03 -4.81 41.17
C ALA A 43 -3.65 -4.67 42.66
N GLN A 44 -3.39 -3.44 43.09
CA GLN A 44 -3.31 -3.04 44.51
C GLN A 44 -4.25 -1.83 44.69
N PRO A 45 -5.29 -1.90 45.53
CA PRO A 45 -6.17 -0.76 45.78
C PRO A 45 -5.51 0.24 46.73
N ASN A 46 -5.50 1.52 46.36
CA ASN A 46 -5.11 2.60 47.27
C ASN A 46 -6.20 2.82 48.35
N PRO A 47 -5.83 3.16 49.60
CA PRO A 47 -6.77 3.23 50.72
C PRO A 47 -7.58 4.54 50.75
N PRO A 48 -8.77 4.54 51.37
CA PRO A 48 -9.59 5.74 51.55
C PRO A 48 -9.12 6.59 52.75
N SER A 49 -9.38 7.89 52.68
CA SER A 49 -9.19 8.87 53.76
C SER A 49 -10.27 8.73 54.85
N LEU A 50 -9.85 8.93 56.11
CA LEU A 50 -10.70 8.88 57.31
C LEU A 50 -11.62 10.11 57.45
N PRO A 51 -12.76 9.94 58.15
CA PRO A 51 -13.04 10.75 59.34
C PRO A 51 -13.14 9.87 60.63
N PRO A 52 -13.20 10.47 61.84
CA PRO A 52 -12.65 9.84 63.05
C PRO A 52 -13.68 9.27 64.05
N LEU A 53 -13.10 8.61 65.07
CA LEU A 53 -13.53 8.43 66.48
C LEU A 53 -13.91 7.02 66.95
N LEU A 54 -13.18 6.61 68.02
CA LEU A 54 -13.55 5.65 69.09
C LEU A 54 -13.68 4.16 68.66
N SER A 55 -13.23 3.17 69.44
CA SER A 55 -12.42 3.16 70.66
C SER A 55 -11.94 1.72 70.97
N LEU A 56 -10.74 1.59 71.56
CA LEU A 56 -10.29 0.54 72.51
C LEU A 56 -10.86 -0.90 72.40
N VAL A 57 -9.99 -1.91 72.23
CA VAL A 57 -9.46 -2.80 73.30
C VAL A 57 -8.51 -3.85 72.68
N ALA A 58 -7.52 -4.30 73.45
CA ALA A 58 -6.45 -5.23 73.04
C ALA A 58 -6.79 -6.72 73.35
N PRO A 59 -5.96 -7.71 72.94
CA PRO A 59 -6.33 -9.15 72.89
C PRO A 59 -6.12 -9.88 74.23
N PRO A 60 -6.25 -11.24 74.30
CA PRO A 60 -5.03 -12.06 74.16
C PRO A 60 -5.16 -13.54 73.65
N ALA A 61 -4.06 -13.99 73.01
CA ALA A 61 -3.29 -15.24 73.23
C ALA A 61 -3.82 -16.70 73.07
N ALA A 62 -2.83 -17.57 72.76
CA ALA A 62 -2.72 -19.03 73.03
C ALA A 62 -3.64 -20.01 72.24
N LEU A 63 -3.34 -21.30 71.97
CA LEU A 63 -2.17 -22.21 71.95
C LEU A 63 -2.60 -23.45 71.09
N GLY A 64 -1.80 -24.43 70.63
CA GLY A 64 -0.35 -24.71 70.66
C GLY A 64 -0.07 -26.22 70.35
N ALA A 65 1.13 -26.57 69.83
CA ALA A 65 1.67 -27.95 69.64
C ALA A 65 1.00 -28.89 68.58
N ALA A 66 1.65 -29.90 67.97
CA ALA A 66 3.08 -30.22 67.75
C ALA A 66 3.29 -31.35 66.70
N GLY A 67 4.52 -31.46 66.13
CA GLY A 67 5.07 -32.67 65.47
C GLY A 67 4.81 -32.82 63.94
N MET A 68 5.73 -33.33 63.10
CA MET A 68 7.13 -33.75 63.33
C MET A 68 7.90 -33.91 61.98
N GLY A 69 9.15 -33.37 61.90
CA GLY A 69 10.34 -33.82 61.11
C GLY A 69 10.26 -34.08 59.58
N MET A 70 11.26 -33.80 58.72
CA MET A 70 12.64 -33.26 58.78
C MET A 70 12.84 -32.29 57.58
N ARG A 71 13.57 -31.15 57.65
CA ARG A 71 15.05 -30.95 57.71
C ARG A 71 15.81 -31.60 56.54
N VAL A 72 16.78 -30.97 55.84
CA VAL A 72 17.45 -29.66 56.06
C VAL A 72 18.10 -29.06 54.78
N ARG A 73 18.11 -27.72 54.70
CA ARG A 73 19.13 -26.74 54.21
C ARG A 73 20.35 -27.26 53.40
N SER A 74 20.83 -26.66 52.30
CA SER A 74 21.15 -25.25 51.94
C SER A 74 22.39 -24.61 52.62
N ARG A 75 23.40 -24.18 51.82
CA ARG A 75 24.25 -22.95 51.93
C ARG A 75 25.30 -22.98 50.78
N TRP A 76 25.42 -21.98 49.90
CA TRP A 76 25.98 -20.61 50.06
C TRP A 76 27.49 -20.58 50.40
N ALA A 77 28.33 -20.12 49.45
CA ALA A 77 29.39 -19.12 49.63
C ALA A 77 30.09 -18.80 48.28
N ALA A 78 30.64 -17.58 48.15
CA ALA A 78 31.54 -17.17 47.07
C ALA A 78 32.97 -16.97 47.64
N VAL A 79 34.00 -16.87 46.77
CA VAL A 79 35.18 -15.96 46.91
C VAL A 79 36.14 -16.10 45.70
N GLN A 80 36.98 -15.06 45.54
CA GLN A 80 37.88 -14.59 44.48
C GLN A 80 39.00 -15.53 43.95
N ALA A 81 39.81 -15.02 43.01
CA ALA A 81 40.89 -15.69 42.26
C ALA A 81 42.31 -15.15 42.60
N VAL A 82 43.39 -15.85 42.19
CA VAL A 82 44.74 -15.32 41.81
C VAL A 82 45.65 -16.42 41.18
N SER A 83 46.82 -16.03 40.62
CA SER A 83 47.59 -16.59 39.47
C SER A 83 48.80 -17.55 39.74
N GLY A 84 49.23 -18.28 38.69
CA GLY A 84 50.61 -18.80 38.41
C GLY A 84 50.95 -20.27 38.82
N GLY A 85 51.75 -21.10 38.12
CA GLY A 85 52.34 -21.08 36.75
C GLY A 85 53.53 -22.08 36.57
N GLY A 86 53.60 -22.89 35.50
CA GLY A 86 54.84 -23.66 35.13
C GLY A 86 54.73 -25.02 34.37
N VAL A 87 55.00 -25.01 33.04
CA VAL A 87 55.95 -25.88 32.25
C VAL A 87 56.09 -27.40 32.62
N LYS A 88 55.97 -28.47 31.78
CA LYS A 88 56.34 -28.75 30.35
C LYS A 88 55.71 -30.07 29.77
N ALA A 89 56.07 -30.40 28.51
CA ALA A 89 56.07 -31.73 27.81
C ALA A 89 54.75 -32.35 27.25
N SER A 90 54.87 -33.23 26.24
CA SER A 90 53.90 -33.31 25.12
C SER A 90 53.73 -34.68 24.42
N ARG A 91 52.50 -34.96 23.93
CA ARG A 91 52.11 -35.57 22.62
C ARG A 91 50.60 -35.88 22.59
N GLY A 92 49.90 -35.66 21.46
CA GLY A 92 48.54 -36.23 21.27
C GLY A 92 47.45 -35.48 20.49
N TRP A 93 47.75 -34.90 19.31
CA TRP A 93 46.77 -34.53 18.25
C TRP A 93 45.69 -33.43 18.53
N PRO A 94 45.13 -32.79 17.47
CA PRO A 94 45.16 -31.32 17.45
C PRO A 94 43.81 -30.59 17.43
N GLY A 95 43.83 -29.35 17.93
CA GLY A 95 43.24 -28.22 17.21
C GLY A 95 41.76 -27.91 17.45
N SER A 96 41.39 -27.49 18.67
CA SER A 96 40.15 -26.72 18.87
C SER A 96 40.35 -25.63 19.92
N ARG A 97 39.67 -24.50 19.70
CA ARG A 97 39.93 -23.16 20.28
C ARG A 97 41.25 -22.55 19.77
N GLY A 98 41.28 -21.41 19.09
CA GLY A 98 40.23 -20.44 18.77
C GLY A 98 40.59 -19.08 19.34
N LEU A 99 40.67 -18.06 18.47
CA LEU A 99 40.80 -16.65 18.82
C LEU A 99 40.65 -15.82 17.55
N GLY A 100 40.12 -14.61 17.69
CA GLY A 100 40.43 -13.52 16.77
C GLY A 100 39.35 -13.20 15.73
N VAL A 101 38.65 -12.10 16.02
CA VAL A 101 38.20 -11.08 15.06
C VAL A 101 37.03 -11.59 14.16
N GLN A 102 35.87 -10.92 14.10
CA GLN A 102 35.62 -9.74 13.27
C GLN A 102 36.22 -9.85 11.86
N HIS A 103 35.49 -9.39 10.85
CA HIS A 103 35.75 -9.66 9.42
C HIS A 103 35.53 -11.15 9.07
N LEU A 104 34.80 -11.55 8.02
CA LEU A 104 34.45 -10.85 6.80
C LEU A 104 32.98 -11.06 6.41
N HIS A 105 32.09 -10.13 6.79
CA HIS A 105 30.82 -9.90 6.08
C HIS A 105 31.06 -9.11 4.76
N ARG A 106 32.17 -9.43 4.07
CA ARG A 106 32.73 -8.77 2.88
C ARG A 106 33.54 -9.78 2.04
N ARG A 107 32.86 -10.77 1.42
CA ARG A 107 33.42 -11.47 0.23
C ARG A 107 32.38 -12.21 -0.63
N TRP A 108 31.24 -11.57 -0.91
CA TRP A 108 30.27 -12.04 -1.92
C TRP A 108 30.01 -10.99 -3.03
N PHE A 109 30.94 -10.05 -3.19
CA PHE A 109 31.00 -9.11 -4.32
C PHE A 109 32.44 -8.98 -4.78
N HIS A 110 32.64 -9.01 -6.10
CA HIS A 110 33.91 -9.03 -6.86
C HIS A 110 34.73 -10.33 -6.68
N SER A 111 35.09 -11.07 -7.73
CA SER A 111 35.42 -10.64 -9.10
C SER A 111 35.16 -11.72 -10.15
N LEU A 112 34.90 -11.30 -11.38
CA LEU A 112 35.52 -11.80 -12.63
C LEU A 112 34.87 -11.12 -13.85
N LEU A 113 35.55 -10.13 -14.42
CA LEU A 113 35.82 -9.92 -15.85
C LEU A 113 36.72 -8.67 -15.97
N PRO A 114 37.64 -8.60 -16.96
CA PRO A 114 38.76 -7.66 -16.95
C PRO A 114 38.41 -6.27 -17.51
N GLU A 115 39.12 -5.25 -17.02
CA GLU A 115 39.11 -3.90 -17.60
C GLU A 115 40.12 -3.78 -18.75
N SER A 116 39.76 -3.03 -19.78
CA SER A 116 40.70 -2.23 -20.57
C SER A 116 40.20 -0.78 -20.64
N PRO A 117 41.07 0.24 -20.56
CA PRO A 117 40.61 1.62 -20.38
C PRO A 117 40.62 2.43 -21.68
N GLU A 118 39.47 2.97 -22.08
CA GLU A 118 39.43 4.15 -22.96
C GLU A 118 38.48 5.21 -22.40
N GLN A 119 39.02 6.43 -22.21
CA GLN A 119 38.27 7.58 -21.73
C GLN A 119 37.35 8.12 -22.84
N LYS A 120 36.03 8.12 -22.59
CA LYS A 120 35.12 9.06 -23.26
C LYS A 120 34.36 9.90 -22.24
N VAL A 121 34.77 11.17 -22.17
CA VAL A 121 34.05 12.23 -21.49
C VAL A 121 32.65 12.33 -22.10
N SER A 122 31.61 12.15 -21.28
CA SER A 122 30.21 12.33 -21.68
C SER A 122 29.56 13.35 -20.75
N GLN A 123 29.49 14.59 -21.23
CA GLN A 123 28.78 15.67 -20.55
C GLN A 123 27.26 15.46 -20.63
N HIS A 124 26.64 15.01 -19.55
CA HIS A 124 25.21 15.28 -19.33
C HIS A 124 25.06 16.35 -18.23
N ARG A 125 24.82 17.58 -18.69
CA ARG A 125 24.73 18.80 -17.89
C ARG A 125 23.43 18.81 -17.08
N SER A 126 23.46 18.40 -15.81
CA SER A 126 22.27 18.47 -14.94
C SER A 126 21.99 19.90 -14.50
N SER A 127 20.87 20.47 -14.92
CA SER A 127 20.27 21.64 -14.26
C SER A 127 19.66 21.19 -12.92
N ARG A 128 20.48 21.22 -11.87
CA ARG A 128 20.01 21.00 -10.49
C ARG A 128 19.16 22.20 -10.07
N HIS A 129 17.84 22.06 -10.16
CA HIS A 129 16.93 22.95 -9.44
C HIS A 129 16.98 22.50 -7.98
N LYS A 130 17.30 23.42 -7.07
CA LYS A 130 17.50 23.09 -5.65
C LYS A 130 16.58 24.00 -4.84
N GLY A 131 15.37 23.51 -4.61
CA GLY A 131 14.33 24.20 -3.86
C GLY A 131 14.80 24.66 -2.48
N THR A 132 14.29 25.81 -2.07
CA THR A 132 14.62 26.47 -0.80
C THR A 132 13.95 25.76 0.36
N TYR A 133 14.69 25.36 1.39
CA TYR A 133 14.10 24.79 2.61
C TYR A 133 13.31 25.86 3.37
N MET A 134 12.06 25.54 3.71
CA MET A 134 11.11 26.42 4.41
C MET A 134 10.96 26.08 5.90
N GLY A 135 11.48 24.92 6.32
CA GLY A 135 11.46 24.44 7.70
C GLY A 135 10.66 23.16 7.92
N CYS A 136 10.61 22.73 9.18
CA CYS A 136 9.78 21.63 9.66
C CYS A 136 8.34 22.10 9.99
N PHE A 137 7.34 21.28 9.65
CA PHE A 137 5.91 21.60 9.84
C PHE A 137 5.11 20.40 10.36
N LEU A 138 4.04 20.66 11.14
CA LEU A 138 3.15 19.61 11.64
C LEU A 138 2.34 18.96 10.51
N HIS A 139 2.31 17.62 10.44
CA HIS A 139 1.52 16.88 9.46
C HIS A 139 0.73 15.75 10.12
N ASN A 140 -0.46 16.06 10.61
CA ASN A 140 -1.33 15.11 11.29
C ASN A 140 -2.47 14.64 10.37
N ALA A 141 -3.21 13.61 10.82
CA ALA A 141 -4.38 13.13 10.10
C ALA A 141 -5.51 14.19 9.98
N SER A 142 -5.59 15.11 10.96
CA SER A 142 -6.47 16.28 10.98
C SER A 142 -5.85 17.51 10.29
N ASP A 143 -4.55 17.73 10.50
CA ASP A 143 -3.85 18.96 10.13
C ASP A 143 -2.78 18.68 9.09
N ARG A 144 -3.19 18.69 7.81
CA ARG A 144 -2.28 18.45 6.69
C ARG A 144 -1.55 19.72 6.28
N ALA A 145 -0.23 19.73 6.50
CA ALA A 145 0.64 20.81 6.04
C ALA A 145 0.53 21.14 4.54
N LEU A 146 0.44 20.13 3.67
CA LEU A 146 0.29 20.27 2.21
C LEU A 146 -0.91 19.47 1.72
N GLY A 147 -1.80 20.11 0.94
CA GLY A 147 -3.08 19.57 0.50
C GLY A 147 -3.04 18.70 -0.77
N GLY A 148 -2.13 19.01 -1.69
CA GLY A 148 -2.02 18.46 -3.05
C GLY A 148 -1.64 16.98 -3.16
N THR A 149 -0.84 16.59 -4.15
CA THR A 149 -0.54 15.16 -4.38
C THR A 149 0.36 14.55 -3.28
N MET A 150 0.38 13.23 -3.18
CA MET A 150 1.27 12.48 -2.30
C MET A 150 1.81 11.26 -3.06
N LEU A 151 3.12 11.12 -3.09
CA LEU A 151 3.86 10.04 -3.73
C LEU A 151 4.89 9.46 -2.76
N TYR A 152 5.39 8.26 -3.01
CA TYR A 152 6.33 7.58 -2.11
C TYR A 152 7.40 6.82 -2.91
N ASP A 153 8.62 6.71 -2.37
CA ASP A 153 9.63 5.78 -2.86
C ASP A 153 10.49 5.23 -1.71
N LEU A 154 10.33 3.93 -1.44
CA LEU A 154 10.96 3.26 -0.31
C LEU A 154 12.46 2.98 -0.49
N ARG A 155 13.04 3.27 -1.66
CA ARG A 155 14.44 2.97 -2.01
C ARG A 155 15.20 4.15 -2.62
N LYS A 156 14.51 5.04 -3.33
CA LYS A 156 15.11 6.14 -4.09
C LYS A 156 14.55 7.51 -3.73
N MET A 157 13.68 7.65 -2.72
CA MET A 157 13.24 8.98 -2.28
C MET A 157 14.45 9.80 -1.84
N THR A 158 14.66 10.94 -2.48
CA THR A 158 15.64 11.96 -2.14
C THR A 158 14.92 13.30 -2.04
N SER A 159 15.57 14.28 -1.41
CA SER A 159 14.99 15.62 -1.34
C SER A 159 14.81 16.23 -2.75
N SER A 160 15.79 16.02 -3.64
CA SER A 160 15.69 16.43 -5.04
C SER A 160 14.54 15.73 -5.78
N LEU A 161 14.38 14.41 -5.65
CA LEU A 161 13.34 13.65 -6.35
C LEU A 161 11.94 14.14 -5.97
N CYS A 162 11.72 14.45 -4.69
CA CYS A 162 10.46 15.02 -4.24
C CYS A 162 10.22 16.42 -4.83
N GLN A 163 11.22 17.31 -4.77
CA GLN A 163 11.14 18.66 -5.33
C GLN A 163 10.92 18.64 -6.86
N ASP A 164 11.68 17.82 -7.59
CA ASP A 164 11.54 17.61 -9.02
C ASP A 164 10.14 17.10 -9.36
N THR A 165 9.64 16.09 -8.63
CA THR A 165 8.31 15.52 -8.89
C THR A 165 7.20 16.53 -8.59
N CYS A 166 7.29 17.30 -7.49
CA CYS A 166 6.29 18.32 -7.17
C CYS A 166 6.32 19.46 -8.18
N SER A 167 7.51 19.90 -8.64
CA SER A 167 7.68 20.93 -9.67
C SER A 167 7.14 20.48 -11.03
N GLU A 168 7.48 19.25 -11.48
CA GLU A 168 6.92 18.64 -12.69
C GLU A 168 5.40 18.42 -12.62
N SER A 169 4.87 18.24 -11.40
CA SER A 169 3.42 18.14 -11.12
C SER A 169 2.75 19.51 -10.88
N GLY A 170 3.49 20.62 -11.02
CA GLY A 170 2.93 21.97 -10.96
C GLY A 170 2.71 22.56 -9.56
N TYR A 171 3.25 21.95 -8.50
CA TYR A 171 3.09 22.43 -7.13
C TYR A 171 4.22 23.36 -6.69
N GLN A 172 3.89 24.39 -5.91
CA GLN A 172 4.86 25.36 -5.38
C GLN A 172 5.72 24.83 -4.20
N PHE A 173 5.21 23.84 -3.47
CA PHE A 173 5.86 23.25 -2.31
C PHE A 173 5.97 21.74 -2.43
N ALA A 174 7.11 21.22 -1.95
CA ALA A 174 7.41 19.81 -1.77
C ALA A 174 7.73 19.56 -0.30
N GLY A 175 7.19 18.51 0.30
CA GLY A 175 7.36 18.18 1.71
C GLY A 175 7.67 16.71 1.89
N LEU A 176 8.75 16.39 2.59
CA LEU A 176 9.17 15.01 2.84
C LEU A 176 8.66 14.53 4.20
N GLU A 177 8.11 13.32 4.26
CA GLU A 177 7.73 12.64 5.51
C GLU A 177 8.43 11.27 5.62
N TYR A 178 8.71 10.85 6.86
CA TYR A 178 9.10 9.48 7.21
C TYR A 178 10.30 8.88 6.43
N GLY A 179 11.14 9.73 5.83
CA GLY A 179 12.27 9.33 4.98
C GLY A 179 11.90 8.86 3.57
N ALA A 180 10.62 8.72 3.23
CA ALA A 180 10.19 8.00 2.01
C ALA A 180 8.89 8.48 1.37
N GLU A 181 8.09 9.27 2.09
CA GLU A 181 6.85 9.87 1.60
C GLU A 181 7.17 11.31 1.13
N CYS A 182 6.54 11.75 0.05
CA CYS A 182 6.69 13.07 -0.55
C CYS A 182 5.30 13.64 -0.84
N HIS A 183 5.06 14.84 -0.33
CA HIS A 183 3.79 15.54 -0.35
C HIS A 183 4.00 16.82 -1.16
N CYS A 184 3.09 17.13 -2.07
CA CYS A 184 3.14 18.38 -2.81
C CYS A 184 1.93 19.25 -2.44
N GLY A 185 2.07 20.56 -2.58
CA GLY A 185 0.96 21.49 -2.39
C GLY A 185 1.27 22.89 -2.87
N ASN A 186 0.24 23.71 -3.03
CA ASN A 186 0.37 25.12 -3.39
C ASN A 186 0.24 26.06 -2.20
N ARG A 187 -0.05 25.53 -1.01
CA ARG A 187 -0.18 26.26 0.25
C ARG A 187 0.34 25.43 1.41
N ILE A 188 0.98 26.08 2.37
CA ILE A 188 1.34 25.51 3.67
C ILE A 188 0.22 25.89 4.64
N SER A 189 -0.49 24.90 5.18
CA SER A 189 -1.71 25.09 5.98
C SER A 189 -1.53 24.79 7.49
N SER A 190 -0.36 24.35 7.90
CA SER A 190 -0.01 23.98 9.29
C SER A 190 1.01 24.94 9.90
N PRO A 191 1.09 25.05 11.23
CA PRO A 191 2.19 25.76 11.88
C PRO A 191 3.54 25.02 11.73
N GLN A 192 4.62 25.74 11.95
CA GLN A 192 5.98 25.18 12.04
C GLN A 192 6.12 24.27 13.28
N ALA A 193 7.04 23.32 13.17
CA ALA A 193 7.45 22.40 14.23
C ALA A 193 8.95 22.54 14.50
N PRO A 194 9.48 22.01 15.61
CA PRO A 194 10.92 22.01 15.88
C PRO A 194 11.70 21.26 14.78
N GLU A 195 12.91 21.68 14.45
CA GLU A 195 13.67 21.04 13.34
C GLU A 195 14.17 19.64 13.70
N GLU A 196 14.40 19.36 14.98
CA GLU A 196 14.73 18.04 15.51
C GLU A 196 13.65 16.98 15.23
N ASP A 197 12.38 17.40 15.14
CA ASP A 197 11.25 16.55 14.77
C ASP A 197 11.31 16.11 13.29
N CYS A 198 12.07 16.82 12.44
CA CYS A 198 12.28 16.53 11.02
C CYS A 198 13.64 15.84 10.71
N SER A 199 14.19 15.11 11.68
CA SER A 199 15.54 14.52 11.62
C SER A 199 15.66 13.17 10.89
N LEU A 200 14.59 12.62 10.28
CA LEU A 200 14.71 11.36 9.53
C LEU A 200 15.44 11.58 8.20
N VAL A 201 16.37 10.67 7.88
CA VAL A 201 17.16 10.72 6.65
C VAL A 201 16.41 10.04 5.50
N CYS A 202 16.51 10.61 4.30
CA CYS A 202 15.89 10.05 3.10
C CYS A 202 16.40 8.63 2.76
N ARG A 203 15.51 7.76 2.26
CA ARG A 203 15.87 6.37 1.91
C ARG A 203 16.84 6.25 0.73
N GLY A 204 16.74 7.16 -0.24
CA GLY A 204 17.59 7.22 -1.43
C GLY A 204 18.84 8.10 -1.29
N GLU A 205 18.92 8.95 -0.26
CA GLU A 205 20.01 9.92 -0.08
C GLU A 205 20.42 10.01 1.39
N ARG A 206 21.70 9.76 1.67
CA ARG A 206 22.27 9.91 3.02
C ARG A 206 22.71 11.36 3.24
N GLY A 207 22.08 12.04 4.20
CA GLY A 207 22.49 13.35 4.70
C GLY A 207 21.45 14.47 4.56
N SER A 208 20.41 14.29 3.74
CA SER A 208 19.30 15.24 3.64
C SER A 208 18.20 14.92 4.68
N PRO A 209 17.65 15.93 5.40
CA PRO A 209 16.46 15.75 6.22
C PRO A 209 15.26 15.46 5.32
N CYS A 210 14.34 14.67 5.87
CA CYS A 210 13.31 13.98 5.09
C CYS A 210 12.05 13.77 5.94
N GLY A 211 11.74 14.80 6.75
CA GLY A 211 10.64 14.83 7.70
C GLY A 211 10.84 13.99 8.94
N GLY A 212 9.72 13.70 9.60
CA GLY A 212 9.63 12.90 10.82
C GLY A 212 8.45 11.95 10.78
N VAL A 213 7.92 11.60 11.95
CA VAL A 213 6.61 10.95 12.07
C VAL A 213 5.56 12.04 12.28
N GLY A 214 4.67 12.26 11.31
CA GLY A 214 3.69 13.35 11.37
C GLY A 214 4.31 14.75 11.25
N ARG A 215 5.38 14.86 10.44
CA ARG A 215 6.25 16.05 10.34
C ARG A 215 6.82 16.17 8.92
N LEU A 216 6.56 17.28 8.23
CA LEU A 216 7.12 17.54 6.90
C LEU A 216 8.34 18.46 6.97
N SER A 217 9.45 18.03 6.36
CA SER A 217 10.51 18.92 5.89
C SER A 217 10.03 19.57 4.59
N ILE A 218 9.58 20.84 4.63
CA ILE A 218 9.02 21.53 3.46
C ILE A 218 10.09 22.34 2.72
N TYR A 219 10.02 22.28 1.40
CA TYR A 219 10.83 23.03 0.44
C TYR A 219 9.91 23.79 -0.50
N LYS A 220 10.20 25.07 -0.75
CA LYS A 220 9.64 25.80 -1.89
C LYS A 220 10.43 25.38 -3.12
N VAL A 221 9.76 24.78 -4.12
CA VAL A 221 10.45 24.41 -5.36
C VAL A 221 10.73 25.67 -6.19
N GLU A 222 11.87 25.71 -6.87
CA GLU A 222 12.20 26.86 -7.72
C GLU A 222 11.24 26.92 -8.92
N GLU A 223 10.67 28.10 -9.17
CA GLU A 223 9.72 28.30 -10.26
C GLU A 223 10.40 28.19 -11.62
N GLN A 224 9.88 27.30 -12.47
CA GLN A 224 10.05 27.50 -13.91
C GLN A 224 9.23 28.72 -14.33
N LEU A 225 9.85 29.63 -15.09
CA LEU A 225 9.24 30.87 -15.57
C LEU A 225 7.82 30.65 -16.14
N PRO A 226 6.90 31.61 -16.00
CA PRO A 226 5.54 31.49 -16.55
C PRO A 226 5.57 31.08 -18.03
N GLY A 227 4.81 30.04 -18.39
CA GLY A 227 4.83 29.43 -19.72
C GLY A 227 5.86 28.31 -19.95
N HIS A 228 6.88 28.17 -19.08
CA HIS A 228 7.88 27.09 -19.19
C HIS A 228 7.55 25.81 -18.40
N ARG A 229 6.54 25.82 -17.53
CA ARG A 229 6.07 24.65 -16.75
C ARG A 229 5.66 23.50 -17.69
N LYS A 230 6.59 22.57 -17.96
CA LYS A 230 6.30 21.34 -18.72
C LYS A 230 5.61 20.31 -17.83
N PHE A 231 4.31 20.48 -17.62
CA PHE A 231 3.49 19.52 -16.91
C PHE A 231 3.57 18.13 -17.56
N ARG A 232 4.06 17.14 -16.81
CA ARG A 232 3.90 15.74 -17.20
C ARG A 232 2.48 15.28 -16.85
N ASN A 233 1.94 14.35 -17.64
CA ASN A 233 0.60 13.76 -17.48
C ASN A 233 -0.62 14.65 -17.80
N VAL A 234 -0.42 15.90 -18.24
CA VAL A 234 -1.51 16.67 -18.87
C VAL A 234 -1.91 16.01 -20.19
N HIS A 235 -3.20 15.74 -20.34
CA HIS A 235 -3.76 15.21 -21.57
C HIS A 235 -5.14 15.83 -21.86
N GLN A 236 -5.40 16.08 -23.14
CA GLN A 236 -6.75 16.40 -23.61
C GLN A 236 -7.63 15.18 -23.41
N ARG A 237 -8.73 15.34 -22.67
CA ARG A 237 -9.72 14.28 -22.47
C ARG A 237 -10.70 14.23 -23.65
N GLY A 238 -11.04 15.39 -24.22
CA GLY A 238 -11.93 15.49 -25.38
C GLY A 238 -12.78 16.75 -25.37
N CYS A 239 -13.77 16.77 -26.27
CA CYS A 239 -14.80 17.79 -26.35
C CYS A 239 -16.06 17.35 -25.59
N PHE A 240 -16.69 18.26 -24.84
CA PHE A 240 -17.89 17.96 -24.05
C PHE A 240 -18.95 19.04 -24.20
N LYS A 241 -20.20 18.64 -24.45
CA LYS A 241 -21.35 19.53 -24.46
C LYS A 241 -21.86 19.76 -23.03
N LEU A 242 -21.71 20.97 -22.51
CA LEU A 242 -22.12 21.36 -21.17
C LEU A 242 -23.25 22.40 -21.22
N THR A 243 -24.11 22.39 -20.20
CA THR A 243 -25.17 23.39 -20.00
C THR A 243 -24.72 24.47 -19.03
N ASN A 244 -25.39 25.62 -19.01
CA ASN A 244 -25.14 26.69 -18.04
C ASN A 244 -25.28 26.19 -16.58
N GLY A 245 -26.25 25.30 -16.30
CA GLY A 245 -26.39 24.67 -14.99
C GLY A 245 -25.20 23.79 -14.60
N THR A 246 -24.59 23.08 -15.55
CA THR A 246 -23.37 22.30 -15.31
C THR A 246 -22.18 23.21 -15.03
N VAL A 247 -21.93 24.23 -15.86
CA VAL A 247 -20.74 25.11 -15.68
C VAL A 247 -20.89 26.06 -14.49
N GLY A 248 -22.11 26.45 -14.14
CA GLY A 248 -22.40 27.24 -12.93
C GLY A 248 -22.18 26.47 -11.62
N ALA A 249 -22.17 25.13 -11.66
CA ALA A 249 -21.80 24.28 -10.53
C ALA A 249 -20.28 24.08 -10.36
N PHE A 250 -19.44 24.64 -11.27
CA PHE A 250 -17.99 24.46 -11.20
C PHE A 250 -17.36 25.39 -10.14
N PRO A 251 -16.48 24.88 -9.24
CA PRO A 251 -15.95 25.64 -8.11
C PRO A 251 -15.20 26.92 -8.46
N ILE A 252 -14.53 26.95 -9.62
CA ILE A 252 -13.73 28.09 -10.07
C ILE A 252 -14.14 28.44 -11.49
N HIS A 253 -14.43 29.72 -11.70
CA HIS A 253 -14.58 30.37 -13.01
C HIS A 253 -13.57 31.50 -13.11
N SER A 254 -12.91 31.62 -14.27
CA SER A 254 -11.98 32.69 -14.61
C SER A 254 -12.25 33.13 -16.05
N VAL A 255 -12.29 34.44 -16.27
CA VAL A 255 -12.46 35.03 -17.61
C VAL A 255 -11.16 35.72 -17.99
N GLN A 256 -10.56 35.32 -19.10
CA GLN A 256 -9.29 35.87 -19.58
C GLN A 256 -9.39 36.18 -21.08
N PRO A 257 -9.06 37.42 -21.53
CA PRO A 257 -9.24 37.80 -22.92
C PRO A 257 -8.33 37.01 -23.89
N ASN A 258 -7.11 36.68 -23.46
CA ASN A 258 -6.13 35.92 -24.25
C ASN A 258 -5.99 34.46 -23.77
N LEU A 259 -7.10 33.81 -23.44
CA LEU A 259 -7.08 32.49 -22.79
C LEU A 259 -6.49 31.38 -23.70
N THR A 260 -5.38 30.80 -23.24
CA THR A 260 -4.78 29.58 -23.80
C THR A 260 -5.18 28.36 -22.96
N ALA A 261 -5.12 27.17 -23.56
CA ALA A 261 -5.34 25.92 -22.82
C ALA A 261 -4.33 25.78 -21.67
N GLN A 262 -3.06 26.08 -21.93
CA GLN A 262 -2.00 26.03 -20.92
C GLN A 262 -2.27 26.98 -19.75
N SER A 263 -2.68 28.22 -19.98
CA SER A 263 -2.99 29.16 -18.89
C SER A 263 -4.21 28.70 -18.05
N CYS A 264 -5.20 28.06 -18.67
CA CYS A 264 -6.31 27.45 -17.93
C CYS A 264 -5.83 26.25 -17.08
N ILE A 265 -4.99 25.37 -17.64
CA ILE A 265 -4.38 24.25 -16.92
C ILE A 265 -3.52 24.73 -15.75
N GLU A 266 -2.69 25.76 -15.95
CA GLU A 266 -1.89 26.42 -14.90
C GLU A 266 -2.81 26.92 -13.78
N THR A 267 -3.85 27.70 -14.13
CA THR A 267 -4.85 28.22 -13.18
C THR A 267 -5.50 27.10 -12.37
N CYS A 268 -5.94 26.01 -13.01
CA CYS A 268 -6.60 24.90 -12.33
C CYS A 268 -5.64 24.05 -11.48
N THR A 269 -4.37 23.93 -11.90
CA THR A 269 -3.31 23.27 -11.13
C THR A 269 -2.98 24.05 -9.87
N ASP A 270 -2.83 25.38 -9.96
CA ASP A 270 -2.61 26.26 -8.81
C ASP A 270 -3.80 26.26 -7.82
N LYS A 271 -5.03 25.96 -8.31
CA LYS A 271 -6.24 25.76 -7.50
C LYS A 271 -6.42 24.33 -6.96
N GLU A 272 -5.47 23.44 -7.22
CA GLU A 272 -5.49 22.02 -6.80
C GLU A 272 -6.73 21.25 -7.34
N LEU A 273 -7.14 21.52 -8.59
CA LEU A 273 -8.30 20.90 -9.24
C LEU A 273 -7.88 19.99 -10.42
N PRO A 274 -8.44 18.76 -10.54
CA PRO A 274 -7.98 17.76 -11.51
C PRO A 274 -8.41 18.03 -12.95
N LEU A 275 -9.48 18.81 -13.18
CA LEU A 275 -10.01 19.09 -14.52
C LEU A 275 -9.99 20.59 -14.82
N ALA A 276 -9.47 20.93 -16.00
CA ALA A 276 -9.55 22.26 -16.60
C ALA A 276 -10.52 22.21 -17.80
N VAL A 277 -11.55 23.05 -17.77
CA VAL A 277 -12.62 23.10 -18.76
C VAL A 277 -12.58 24.46 -19.47
N LEU A 278 -12.43 24.44 -20.78
CA LEU A 278 -12.03 25.58 -21.60
C LEU A 278 -13.07 25.89 -22.68
N LYS A 279 -13.53 27.14 -22.73
CA LYS A 279 -14.20 27.75 -23.89
C LYS A 279 -13.94 29.25 -23.88
N ARG A 280 -13.04 29.73 -24.74
CA ARG A 280 -12.60 31.14 -24.78
C ARG A 280 -13.81 32.11 -24.74
N PRO A 281 -13.77 33.17 -23.91
CA PRO A 281 -12.71 33.60 -22.99
C PRO A 281 -12.76 32.96 -21.59
N HIS A 282 -13.58 31.92 -21.37
CA HIS A 282 -13.82 31.32 -20.05
C HIS A 282 -12.96 30.07 -19.80
N CYS A 283 -12.36 30.02 -18.61
CA CYS A 283 -11.73 28.86 -18.00
C CYS A 283 -12.55 28.48 -16.76
N PHE A 284 -12.81 27.20 -16.57
CA PHE A 284 -13.39 26.66 -15.35
C PHE A 284 -12.52 25.52 -14.82
N CYS A 285 -12.48 25.37 -13.49
CA CYS A 285 -11.76 24.28 -12.85
C CYS A 285 -12.70 23.48 -11.96
N THR A 286 -12.65 22.15 -12.04
CA THR A 286 -13.64 21.28 -11.41
C THR A 286 -13.12 19.85 -11.16
N TRP A 287 -13.98 19.01 -10.59
CA TRP A 287 -13.84 17.56 -10.48
C TRP A 287 -14.87 16.84 -11.37
N THR A 288 -14.77 15.52 -11.52
CA THR A 288 -15.87 14.71 -12.06
C THR A 288 -17.10 14.76 -11.14
N SER A 289 -18.30 14.91 -11.69
CA SER A 289 -19.55 15.00 -10.92
C SER A 289 -20.71 14.32 -11.64
N SER A 290 -21.83 14.10 -10.95
CA SER A 290 -23.06 13.57 -11.58
C SER A 290 -23.61 14.49 -12.68
N LEU A 291 -23.30 15.79 -12.63
CA LEU A 291 -23.66 16.78 -13.65
C LEU A 291 -22.66 16.84 -14.83
N PHE A 292 -21.54 16.14 -14.74
CA PHE A 292 -20.48 16.12 -15.73
C PHE A 292 -19.78 14.74 -15.78
N ASP A 293 -20.37 13.81 -16.54
CA ASP A 293 -19.77 12.50 -16.82
C ASP A 293 -18.68 12.62 -17.90
N ILE A 294 -17.47 12.24 -17.51
CA ILE A 294 -16.27 12.28 -18.34
C ILE A 294 -16.23 11.19 -19.43
N ASN A 295 -17.22 10.30 -19.47
CA ASN A 295 -17.39 9.26 -20.48
C ASN A 295 -18.31 9.68 -21.64
N GLN A 296 -19.11 10.75 -21.47
CA GLN A 296 -20.03 11.25 -22.49
C GLN A 296 -19.34 12.27 -23.42
N GLN A 297 -18.28 11.83 -24.09
CA GLN A 297 -17.51 12.66 -25.02
C GLN A 297 -18.33 13.01 -26.28
N SER A 298 -18.21 14.26 -26.71
CA SER A 298 -18.72 14.78 -27.99
C SER A 298 -17.60 14.76 -29.04
N ASP A 299 -17.98 14.79 -30.32
CA ASP A 299 -17.05 14.86 -31.44
C ASP A 299 -16.12 16.10 -31.33
N GLU A 300 -14.81 15.90 -31.51
CA GLU A 300 -13.78 16.91 -31.28
C GLU A 300 -13.92 18.11 -32.23
N GLN A 301 -14.48 17.91 -33.42
CA GLN A 301 -14.72 18.95 -34.42
C GLN A 301 -15.52 20.14 -33.84
N TRP A 302 -16.48 19.86 -32.95
CA TRP A 302 -17.38 20.85 -32.34
C TRP A 302 -16.68 21.80 -31.35
N CYS A 303 -15.49 21.40 -30.87
CA CYS A 303 -14.63 22.24 -30.06
C CYS A 303 -13.55 22.95 -30.89
N ALA A 304 -13.25 22.49 -32.11
CA ALA A 304 -12.30 23.11 -33.02
C ALA A 304 -12.85 24.39 -33.67
N ASP A 305 -14.15 24.45 -33.97
CA ASP A 305 -14.81 25.62 -34.59
C ASP A 305 -14.82 26.88 -33.71
N GLY A 306 -14.44 26.80 -32.44
CA GLY A 306 -14.12 27.97 -31.61
C GLY A 306 -12.81 28.69 -32.01
N GLY A 307 -12.09 28.18 -33.02
CA GLY A 307 -10.78 28.66 -33.46
C GLY A 307 -10.76 29.55 -34.71
N ALA A 308 -11.89 29.80 -35.38
CA ALA A 308 -11.93 30.60 -36.61
C ALA A 308 -11.96 32.13 -36.34
N PRO A 309 -10.91 32.90 -36.69
CA PRO A 309 -10.87 34.33 -36.47
C PRO A 309 -11.54 35.08 -37.64
N ASN A 310 -12.86 34.96 -37.82
CA ASN A 310 -13.58 35.74 -38.84
C ASN A 310 -15.12 35.84 -38.65
N ARG A 311 -15.57 36.28 -37.46
CA ARG A 311 -16.83 37.07 -37.34
C ARG A 311 -16.62 38.20 -36.36
N THR A 312 -17.14 39.38 -36.71
CA THR A 312 -17.11 40.61 -35.92
C THR A 312 -17.71 40.38 -34.53
N ALA A 313 -16.84 40.28 -33.52
CA ALA A 313 -17.28 40.06 -32.15
C ALA A 313 -17.87 41.34 -31.56
N THR A 314 -19.16 41.29 -31.22
CA THR A 314 -19.78 42.16 -30.22
C THR A 314 -19.02 42.06 -28.87
N PRO A 315 -19.16 43.04 -27.97
CA PRO A 315 -18.42 43.07 -26.71
C PRO A 315 -18.53 41.75 -25.95
N ALA A 316 -17.41 41.25 -25.42
CA ALA A 316 -17.33 39.95 -24.78
C ALA A 316 -18.35 39.83 -23.64
N SER A 317 -19.38 38.98 -23.84
CA SER A 317 -20.33 38.62 -22.80
C SER A 317 -19.59 38.04 -21.61
N THR A 318 -19.78 38.63 -20.43
CA THR A 318 -19.26 38.10 -19.17
C THR A 318 -19.98 36.82 -18.73
N ALA A 319 -21.20 36.59 -19.23
CA ALA A 319 -21.98 35.38 -18.97
C ALA A 319 -21.66 34.26 -19.98
N PRO A 320 -21.49 33.00 -19.52
CA PRO A 320 -21.33 31.85 -20.41
C PRO A 320 -22.63 31.56 -21.18
N PRO A 321 -22.56 30.99 -22.40
CA PRO A 321 -23.73 30.66 -23.21
C PRO A 321 -24.55 29.50 -22.63
N GLU A 322 -25.86 29.52 -22.86
CA GLU A 322 -26.86 28.59 -22.28
C GLU A 322 -26.50 27.10 -22.40
N SER A 323 -25.93 26.72 -23.55
CA SER A 323 -25.19 25.48 -23.70
C SER A 323 -24.01 25.68 -24.66
N GLY A 324 -23.00 24.82 -24.56
CA GLY A 324 -21.83 24.94 -25.42
C GLY A 324 -20.93 23.72 -25.38
N HIS A 325 -20.07 23.61 -26.38
CA HIS A 325 -18.97 22.67 -26.40
C HIS A 325 -17.75 23.29 -25.72
N TYR A 326 -17.12 22.53 -24.84
CA TYR A 326 -15.96 22.90 -24.04
C TYR A 326 -14.85 21.85 -24.21
N LEU A 327 -13.61 22.29 -24.36
CA LEU A 327 -12.43 21.41 -24.32
C LEU A 327 -12.11 21.07 -22.88
N VAL A 328 -11.84 19.80 -22.58
CA VAL A 328 -11.52 19.35 -21.23
C VAL A 328 -10.13 18.74 -21.20
N TYR A 329 -9.32 19.19 -20.25
CA TYR A 329 -7.97 18.71 -19.98
C TYR A 329 -7.88 18.16 -18.57
N HIS A 330 -7.15 17.05 -18.40
CA HIS A 330 -6.68 16.65 -17.08
C HIS A 330 -5.47 17.52 -16.71
N THR A 331 -5.50 18.08 -15.50
CA THR A 331 -4.33 18.70 -14.87
C THR A 331 -3.44 17.60 -14.26
N PRO A 332 -2.22 17.91 -13.77
CA PRO A 332 -1.41 16.95 -13.01
C PRO A 332 -1.97 16.62 -11.62
N VAL A 333 -3.01 17.32 -11.16
CA VAL A 333 -3.56 17.18 -9.81
C VAL A 333 -4.43 15.93 -9.73
N LEU A 334 -4.15 15.08 -8.74
CA LEU A 334 -5.03 13.95 -8.41
C LEU A 334 -6.28 14.43 -7.66
N ASP A 335 -7.42 13.80 -7.92
CA ASP A 335 -8.67 14.11 -7.22
C ASP A 335 -8.54 13.74 -5.73
N SER A 336 -8.59 14.75 -4.86
CA SER A 336 -8.35 14.64 -3.43
C SER A 336 -9.58 14.19 -2.62
N ARG A 337 -10.79 14.18 -3.20
CA ARG A 337 -12.07 13.91 -2.49
C ARG A 337 -12.13 12.52 -1.83
N CYS A 338 -11.36 11.57 -2.35
CA CYS A 338 -11.25 10.19 -1.86
C CYS A 338 -9.87 9.88 -1.25
N LYS A 339 -8.97 10.88 -1.10
CA LYS A 339 -7.62 10.70 -0.52
C LYS A 339 -7.67 10.41 0.98
N GLU A 340 -8.62 11.01 1.69
CA GLU A 340 -8.81 10.85 3.14
C GLU A 340 -9.40 9.49 3.48
N ARG A 341 -8.71 8.82 4.41
CA ARG A 341 -9.00 7.47 4.91
C ARG A 341 -8.70 7.42 6.40
N MET A 342 -9.56 6.75 7.14
CA MET A 342 -9.44 6.57 8.59
C MET A 342 -9.68 5.11 8.98
N PHE A 343 -9.41 4.76 10.23
CA PHE A 343 -9.96 3.51 10.78
C PHE A 343 -11.45 3.73 11.08
N LEU A 344 -12.23 2.65 11.16
CA LEU A 344 -13.63 2.72 11.58
C LEU A 344 -13.74 3.47 12.93
N PRO A 345 -14.69 4.42 13.07
CA PRO A 345 -14.81 5.24 14.27
C PRO A 345 -15.22 4.44 15.51
N GLN A 346 -15.94 3.34 15.29
CA GLN A 346 -16.26 2.32 16.29
C GLN A 346 -15.68 0.98 15.83
N ARG A 347 -15.33 0.11 16.78
CA ARG A 347 -14.87 -1.24 16.45
C ARG A 347 -16.07 -2.07 15.99
N SER A 348 -16.01 -2.56 14.75
CA SER A 348 -16.96 -3.57 14.27
C SER A 348 -16.87 -4.83 15.12
N SER A 349 -18.03 -5.35 15.53
CA SER A 349 -18.16 -6.70 16.09
C SER A 349 -18.14 -7.79 15.03
N SER A 350 -18.35 -7.43 13.76
CA SER A 350 -18.34 -8.34 12.60
C SER A 350 -17.01 -8.25 11.85
N LEU A 351 -16.45 -9.40 11.49
CA LEU A 351 -15.18 -9.56 10.80
C LEU A 351 -15.41 -10.01 9.35
N VAL A 352 -15.22 -9.09 8.41
CA VAL A 352 -15.37 -9.35 6.97
C VAL A 352 -14.03 -9.71 6.33
N ALA A 353 -13.94 -10.85 5.65
CA ALA A 353 -12.76 -11.20 4.86
C ALA A 353 -12.82 -10.54 3.46
N LEU A 354 -11.66 -10.13 2.95
CA LEU A 354 -11.41 -10.03 1.51
C LEU A 354 -10.50 -11.19 1.14
N SER A 355 -11.10 -12.26 0.64
CA SER A 355 -10.39 -13.51 0.34
C SER A 355 -10.19 -13.67 -1.16
N SER A 356 -8.98 -14.08 -1.55
CA SER A 356 -8.70 -14.60 -2.89
C SER A 356 -7.38 -15.33 -2.97
N PHE A 357 -7.19 -16.05 -4.08
CA PHE A 357 -5.90 -16.59 -4.47
C PHE A 357 -4.84 -15.48 -4.72
N PRO A 358 -3.55 -15.70 -4.42
CA PRO A 358 -2.48 -14.75 -4.76
C PRO A 358 -2.43 -14.39 -6.26
N GLY A 359 -2.11 -13.14 -6.59
CA GLY A 359 -2.16 -12.66 -7.99
C GLY A 359 -3.56 -12.31 -8.53
N ALA A 360 -4.64 -12.61 -7.79
CA ALA A 360 -6.02 -12.31 -8.19
C ALA A 360 -6.43 -10.82 -8.10
N GLY A 361 -5.53 -9.92 -7.67
CA GLY A 361 -5.79 -8.46 -7.65
C GLY A 361 -6.00 -7.82 -6.28
N ASN A 362 -5.88 -8.57 -5.18
CA ASN A 362 -6.01 -8.13 -3.78
C ASN A 362 -5.67 -6.65 -3.49
N THR A 363 -4.43 -6.23 -3.74
CA THR A 363 -3.97 -4.86 -3.42
C THR A 363 -4.74 -3.78 -4.17
N TRP A 364 -5.13 -4.05 -5.42
CA TRP A 364 -5.95 -3.12 -6.21
C TRP A 364 -7.39 -3.05 -5.68
N VAL A 365 -7.99 -4.20 -5.36
CA VAL A 365 -9.35 -4.23 -4.78
C VAL A 365 -9.40 -3.55 -3.41
N ARG A 366 -8.35 -3.72 -2.58
CA ARG A 366 -8.21 -2.97 -1.33
C ARG A 366 -8.10 -1.47 -1.57
N HIS A 367 -7.24 -1.03 -2.50
CA HIS A 367 -7.12 0.38 -2.88
C HIS A 367 -8.48 0.97 -3.27
N LEU A 368 -9.23 0.29 -4.12
CA LEU A 368 -10.58 0.71 -4.51
C LEU A 368 -11.56 0.77 -3.32
N ILE A 369 -11.56 -0.24 -2.43
CA ILE A 369 -12.38 -0.25 -1.21
C ILE A 369 -12.04 0.95 -0.32
N GLU A 370 -10.76 1.21 -0.05
CA GLU A 370 -10.35 2.37 0.77
C GLU A 370 -10.72 3.71 0.12
N LEU A 371 -10.62 3.80 -1.22
CA LEU A 371 -11.05 4.99 -1.95
C LEU A 371 -12.56 5.22 -1.83
N VAL A 372 -13.42 4.22 -2.06
CA VAL A 372 -14.89 4.44 -2.00
C VAL A 372 -15.43 4.54 -0.58
N THR A 373 -14.92 3.76 0.38
CA THR A 373 -15.44 3.73 1.76
C THR A 373 -14.85 4.80 2.67
N GLY A 374 -13.61 5.25 2.41
CA GLY A 374 -12.87 6.08 3.36
C GLY A 374 -12.36 5.34 4.60
N TYR A 375 -12.44 4.01 4.62
CA TYR A 375 -11.96 3.20 5.72
C TYR A 375 -10.79 2.31 5.31
N TYR A 376 -9.77 2.22 6.17
CA TYR A 376 -8.61 1.35 5.94
C TYR A 376 -9.01 -0.13 5.91
N THR A 377 -8.33 -0.88 5.05
CA THR A 377 -8.41 -2.33 4.95
C THR A 377 -7.29 -2.99 5.75
N GLY A 378 -7.66 -3.97 6.57
CA GLY A 378 -6.72 -4.80 7.32
C GLY A 378 -6.10 -5.89 6.44
N SER A 379 -5.11 -6.57 6.99
CA SER A 379 -4.50 -7.75 6.37
C SER A 379 -4.17 -8.77 7.45
N PHE A 380 -4.44 -10.05 7.17
CA PHE A 380 -4.04 -11.18 8.02
C PHE A 380 -2.49 -11.31 8.12
N TYR A 381 -1.78 -10.70 7.17
CA TYR A 381 -0.32 -10.68 7.05
C TYR A 381 0.20 -9.25 7.16
N PHE A 382 1.45 -9.08 7.58
CA PHE A 382 2.13 -7.78 7.56
C PHE A 382 3.04 -7.63 6.34
N ASP A 383 2.74 -6.66 5.49
CA ASP A 383 3.62 -6.16 4.42
C ASP A 383 4.01 -4.71 4.70
N GLY A 384 5.22 -4.54 5.24
CA GLY A 384 5.79 -3.21 5.51
C GLY A 384 5.95 -2.33 4.27
N SER A 385 6.00 -2.91 3.06
CA SER A 385 5.97 -2.11 1.83
C SER A 385 4.57 -1.52 1.63
N LEU A 386 3.50 -2.33 1.72
CA LEU A 386 2.12 -1.84 1.59
C LEU A 386 1.75 -0.82 2.68
N TYR A 387 2.22 -1.00 3.91
CA TYR A 387 2.02 -0.02 4.99
C TYR A 387 2.52 1.39 4.61
N ASN A 388 3.76 1.47 4.11
CA ASN A 388 4.36 2.73 3.67
C ASN A 388 3.75 3.25 2.35
N ARG A 389 2.90 2.47 1.68
CA ARG A 389 2.13 2.86 0.48
C ARG A 389 0.73 3.38 0.80
N GLY A 390 0.41 3.55 2.09
CA GLY A 390 -0.87 4.07 2.58
C GLY A 390 -1.83 3.04 3.15
N PHE A 391 -1.55 1.73 3.06
CA PHE A 391 -2.36 0.69 3.71
C PHE A 391 -2.05 0.64 5.21
N LYS A 392 -2.46 1.67 5.97
CA LYS A 392 -2.08 1.80 7.38
C LYS A 392 -2.64 0.64 8.24
N GLY A 393 -3.67 -0.07 7.77
CA GLY A 393 -4.20 -1.32 8.35
C GLY A 393 -3.28 -2.55 8.29
N GLU A 394 -2.13 -2.50 7.59
CA GLU A 394 -1.11 -3.58 7.63
C GLU A 394 -0.48 -3.77 9.02
N LYS A 395 -0.37 -2.70 9.81
CA LYS A 395 0.21 -2.76 11.17
C LYS A 395 -0.83 -2.89 12.27
N ASP A 396 -2.12 -2.76 11.95
CA ASP A 396 -3.18 -2.93 12.94
C ASP A 396 -3.42 -4.42 13.20
N TYR A 397 -3.85 -4.77 14.41
CA TYR A 397 -4.17 -6.17 14.70
C TYR A 397 -5.40 -6.58 13.88
N TRP A 398 -5.30 -7.62 13.06
CA TRP A 398 -6.34 -7.93 12.08
C TRP A 398 -7.72 -8.29 12.68
N LYS A 399 -7.80 -8.68 13.97
CA LYS A 399 -9.07 -8.81 14.71
C LYS A 399 -9.41 -7.61 15.60
N SER A 400 -8.88 -6.42 15.30
CA SER A 400 -9.14 -5.19 16.08
C SER A 400 -10.57 -4.67 15.96
N GLY A 401 -11.29 -5.09 14.90
CA GLY A 401 -12.57 -4.51 14.49
C GLY A 401 -12.47 -3.11 13.88
N ARG A 402 -11.25 -2.56 13.68
CA ARG A 402 -11.05 -1.17 13.23
C ARG A 402 -10.96 -1.00 11.71
N SER A 403 -10.81 -2.09 10.95
CA SER A 403 -10.73 -2.06 9.49
C SER A 403 -12.02 -2.55 8.85
N VAL A 404 -12.38 -1.99 7.69
CA VAL A 404 -13.65 -2.31 6.99
C VAL A 404 -13.71 -3.77 6.49
N CYS A 405 -12.58 -4.32 6.06
CA CYS A 405 -12.42 -5.75 5.76
C CYS A 405 -10.95 -6.16 5.91
N VAL A 406 -10.69 -7.44 6.10
CA VAL A 406 -9.36 -8.02 6.30
C VAL A 406 -8.96 -8.90 5.12
N LYS A 407 -7.86 -8.55 4.44
CA LYS A 407 -7.33 -9.37 3.35
C LYS A 407 -6.75 -10.69 3.86
N THR A 408 -7.07 -11.81 3.19
CA THR A 408 -6.55 -13.15 3.49
C THR A 408 -6.30 -13.99 2.23
N HIS A 409 -5.44 -15.01 2.34
CA HIS A 409 -5.31 -16.12 1.38
C HIS A 409 -5.59 -17.49 2.03
N GLU A 410 -5.92 -17.50 3.32
CA GLU A 410 -6.18 -18.73 4.06
C GLU A 410 -7.38 -19.49 3.46
N SER A 411 -7.30 -20.81 3.47
CA SER A 411 -8.24 -21.70 2.78
C SER A 411 -8.70 -22.88 3.66
N GLY A 412 -8.25 -22.90 4.92
CA GLY A 412 -8.63 -23.91 5.91
C GLY A 412 -9.97 -23.56 6.55
N GLN A 413 -10.73 -24.60 6.92
CA GLN A 413 -12.07 -24.44 7.49
C GLN A 413 -12.07 -23.55 8.74
N LYS A 414 -11.12 -23.78 9.68
CA LYS A 414 -11.02 -23.01 10.92
C LYS A 414 -10.76 -21.54 10.68
N GLU A 415 -9.93 -21.21 9.69
CA GLU A 415 -9.57 -19.84 9.35
C GLU A 415 -10.74 -19.13 8.63
N ILE A 416 -11.50 -19.85 7.81
CA ILE A 416 -12.71 -19.35 7.14
C ILE A 416 -13.82 -19.07 8.16
N GLU A 417 -14.08 -20.01 9.07
CA GLU A 417 -15.14 -19.92 10.10
C GLU A 417 -14.86 -18.83 11.16
N MET A 418 -13.67 -18.21 11.18
CA MET A 418 -13.40 -17.01 12.00
C MET A 418 -13.97 -15.71 11.41
N PHE A 419 -14.48 -15.73 10.18
CA PHE A 419 -15.08 -14.57 9.52
C PHE A 419 -16.59 -14.74 9.38
N ASP A 420 -17.36 -13.75 9.83
CA ASP A 420 -18.84 -13.78 9.74
C ASP A 420 -19.31 -13.66 8.28
N SER A 421 -18.49 -13.03 7.43
CA SER A 421 -18.77 -12.86 6.01
C SER A 421 -17.50 -12.65 5.19
N ALA A 422 -17.56 -12.87 3.88
CA ALA A 422 -16.41 -12.67 3.00
C ALA A 422 -16.78 -12.17 1.61
N ILE A 423 -15.95 -11.28 1.09
CA ILE A 423 -15.85 -10.98 -0.33
C ILE A 423 -14.86 -11.99 -0.93
N LEU A 424 -15.37 -12.92 -1.75
CA LEU A 424 -14.58 -13.90 -2.48
C LEU A 424 -14.23 -13.34 -3.86
N LEU A 425 -13.01 -12.83 -4.02
CA LEU A 425 -12.52 -12.26 -5.26
C LEU A 425 -11.93 -13.37 -6.16
N ILE A 426 -12.52 -13.58 -7.34
CA ILE A 426 -12.10 -14.61 -8.31
C ILE A 426 -11.62 -13.96 -9.60
N ARG A 427 -10.36 -14.22 -9.95
CA ARG A 427 -9.74 -13.81 -11.21
C ARG A 427 -9.44 -15.02 -12.07
N ASN A 428 -9.46 -14.85 -13.40
CA ASN A 428 -9.04 -15.87 -14.36
C ASN A 428 -7.70 -16.55 -13.91
N PRO A 429 -7.62 -17.89 -13.85
CA PRO A 429 -6.47 -18.58 -13.27
C PRO A 429 -5.19 -18.39 -14.09
N TYR A 430 -5.27 -18.41 -15.43
CA TYR A 430 -4.11 -18.15 -16.29
C TYR A 430 -3.48 -16.78 -15.99
N ARG A 431 -4.31 -15.74 -15.85
CA ARG A 431 -3.85 -14.38 -15.47
C ARG A 431 -3.31 -14.33 -14.04
N SER A 432 -3.90 -15.08 -13.12
CA SER A 432 -3.51 -15.12 -11.70
C SER A 432 -2.18 -15.85 -11.49
N LEU A 433 -1.98 -16.99 -12.16
CA LEU A 433 -0.73 -17.76 -12.17
C LEU A 433 0.43 -16.95 -12.73
N ILE A 434 0.25 -16.31 -13.89
CA ILE A 434 1.25 -15.39 -14.46
C ILE A 434 1.57 -14.26 -13.47
N ALA A 435 0.54 -13.61 -12.89
CA ALA A 435 0.75 -12.50 -11.96
C ALA A 435 1.51 -12.93 -10.69
N GLU A 436 1.19 -14.09 -10.12
CA GLU A 436 1.83 -14.60 -8.92
C GLU A 436 3.26 -15.10 -9.18
N PHE A 437 3.53 -15.76 -10.31
CA PHE A 437 4.89 -16.15 -10.71
C PHE A 437 5.79 -14.92 -10.87
N ASN A 438 5.37 -13.93 -11.66
CA ASN A 438 6.06 -12.64 -11.78
C ASN A 438 6.31 -11.98 -10.41
N ARG A 439 5.34 -12.08 -9.48
CA ARG A 439 5.45 -11.54 -8.11
C ARG A 439 6.55 -12.24 -7.31
N LYS A 440 6.65 -13.56 -7.41
CA LYS A 440 7.70 -14.34 -6.74
C LYS A 440 9.09 -14.05 -7.29
N CYS A 441 9.21 -13.99 -8.62
CA CYS A 441 10.50 -13.82 -9.29
C CYS A 441 11.08 -12.41 -9.12
N ALA A 442 10.25 -11.36 -9.14
CA ALA A 442 10.70 -9.97 -9.23
C ALA A 442 9.97 -8.98 -8.28
N GLY A 443 9.17 -9.47 -7.34
CA GLY A 443 8.44 -8.66 -6.37
C GLY A 443 7.13 -8.06 -6.90
N HIS A 444 6.47 -7.24 -6.07
CA HIS A 444 5.07 -6.81 -6.24
C HIS A 444 4.74 -6.20 -7.62
N LEU A 445 5.69 -5.46 -8.21
CA LEU A 445 5.52 -4.81 -9.51
C LEU A 445 6.50 -5.32 -10.59
N GLY A 446 7.32 -6.33 -10.30
CA GLY A 446 8.33 -6.83 -11.23
C GLY A 446 7.79 -7.85 -12.23
N HIS A 447 8.62 -8.20 -13.21
CA HIS A 447 8.37 -9.26 -14.19
C HIS A 447 9.47 -10.32 -14.11
N ALA A 448 9.10 -11.59 -14.28
CA ALA A 448 10.03 -12.70 -14.40
C ALA A 448 10.76 -12.62 -15.75
N THR A 449 12.05 -12.98 -15.76
CA THR A 449 12.88 -12.96 -16.97
C THR A 449 12.54 -14.12 -17.90
N GLU A 450 12.85 -14.03 -19.20
CA GLU A 450 12.61 -15.12 -20.15
C GLU A 450 13.24 -16.44 -19.70
N ALA A 451 14.45 -16.40 -19.14
CA ALA A 451 15.13 -17.55 -18.57
C ALA A 451 14.39 -18.20 -17.37
N GLN A 452 13.56 -17.45 -16.64
CA GLN A 452 12.71 -18.00 -15.58
C GLN A 452 11.46 -18.69 -16.16
N TRP A 453 10.88 -18.14 -17.23
CA TRP A 453 9.75 -18.75 -17.94
C TRP A 453 10.12 -20.05 -18.65
N ASP A 454 11.32 -20.13 -19.23
CA ASP A 454 11.87 -21.33 -19.88
C ASP A 454 12.42 -22.37 -18.87
N SER A 455 12.53 -22.00 -17.60
CA SER A 455 13.03 -22.90 -16.55
C SER A 455 11.99 -23.93 -16.09
N LYS A 456 12.46 -25.00 -15.44
CA LYS A 456 11.61 -25.99 -14.76
C LYS A 456 10.79 -25.40 -13.59
N GLU A 457 11.13 -24.20 -13.11
CA GLU A 457 10.40 -23.54 -12.02
C GLU A 457 8.96 -23.21 -12.41
N TRP A 458 8.70 -22.85 -13.68
CA TRP A 458 7.36 -22.50 -14.13
C TRP A 458 6.42 -23.72 -14.20
N PRO A 459 6.77 -24.87 -14.82
CA PRO A 459 5.97 -26.10 -14.75
C PRO A 459 5.70 -26.60 -13.32
N GLU A 460 6.71 -26.57 -12.44
CA GLU A 460 6.57 -26.96 -11.03
C GLU A 460 5.65 -26.00 -10.27
N PHE A 461 5.75 -24.69 -10.56
CA PHE A 461 4.87 -23.67 -10.04
C PHE A 461 3.42 -23.90 -10.46
N VAL A 462 3.14 -24.03 -11.77
CA VAL A 462 1.77 -24.25 -12.29
C VAL A 462 1.14 -25.50 -11.68
N SER A 463 1.87 -26.61 -11.65
CA SER A 463 1.41 -27.89 -11.09
C SER A 463 1.04 -27.79 -9.60
N SER A 464 1.65 -26.87 -8.86
CA SER A 464 1.37 -26.63 -7.44
C SER A 464 0.30 -25.56 -7.20
N TYR A 465 0.25 -24.52 -8.04
CA TYR A 465 -0.57 -23.33 -7.84
C TYR A 465 -1.94 -23.40 -8.52
N ALA A 466 -2.10 -24.10 -9.64
CA ALA A 466 -3.39 -24.29 -10.29
C ALA A 466 -4.40 -25.08 -9.41
N PRO A 467 -4.01 -26.19 -8.75
CA PRO A 467 -4.90 -26.86 -7.80
C PRO A 467 -5.25 -25.99 -6.58
N TRP A 468 -4.34 -25.10 -6.16
CA TRP A 468 -4.60 -24.18 -5.05
C TRP A 468 -5.60 -23.09 -5.41
N TRP A 469 -5.57 -22.55 -6.64
CA TRP A 469 -6.60 -21.61 -7.11
C TRP A 469 -8.00 -22.21 -7.00
N ALA A 470 -8.17 -23.46 -7.42
CA ALA A 470 -9.45 -24.17 -7.32
C ALA A 470 -9.82 -24.48 -5.88
N SER A 471 -8.94 -25.12 -5.10
CA SER A 471 -9.25 -25.52 -3.73
C SER A 471 -9.52 -24.33 -2.82
N HIS A 472 -8.88 -23.18 -3.04
CA HIS A 472 -9.18 -21.93 -2.36
C HIS A 472 -10.63 -21.48 -2.61
N ALA A 473 -11.04 -21.35 -3.89
CA ALA A 473 -12.40 -20.95 -4.23
C ALA A 473 -13.44 -21.96 -3.70
N LEU A 474 -13.19 -23.26 -3.86
CA LEU A 474 -14.06 -24.33 -3.38
C LEU A 474 -14.17 -24.37 -1.85
N SER A 475 -13.09 -24.14 -1.11
CA SER A 475 -13.12 -24.05 0.37
C SER A 475 -13.95 -22.86 0.84
N TRP A 476 -13.74 -21.67 0.26
CA TRP A 476 -14.53 -20.48 0.63
C TRP A 476 -16.00 -20.64 0.28
N LEU A 477 -16.32 -21.20 -0.90
CA LEU A 477 -17.68 -21.58 -1.25
C LEU A 477 -18.26 -22.60 -0.27
N LYS A 478 -17.48 -23.60 0.16
CA LYS A 478 -17.95 -24.67 1.05
C LYS A 478 -18.26 -24.20 2.47
N PHE A 479 -17.33 -23.46 3.09
CA PHE A 479 -17.34 -23.15 4.52
C PHE A 479 -17.71 -21.69 4.86
N GLY A 480 -17.70 -20.78 3.89
CA GLY A 480 -18.10 -19.39 4.10
C GLY A 480 -19.60 -19.26 4.34
N GLN A 481 -19.99 -18.54 5.40
CA GLN A 481 -21.39 -18.39 5.80
C GLN A 481 -22.15 -17.39 4.90
N ARG A 482 -21.67 -16.14 4.84
CA ARG A 482 -22.22 -15.07 4.00
C ARG A 482 -21.17 -14.60 3.00
N LEU A 483 -21.40 -14.85 1.71
CA LEU A 483 -20.44 -14.58 0.64
C LEU A 483 -20.94 -13.53 -0.35
N LEU A 484 -20.05 -12.62 -0.77
CA LEU A 484 -20.16 -11.86 -2.01
C LEU A 484 -19.07 -12.37 -2.97
N VAL A 485 -19.46 -13.00 -4.07
CA VAL A 485 -18.51 -13.37 -5.14
C VAL A 485 -18.29 -12.16 -6.04
N VAL A 486 -17.03 -11.78 -6.24
CA VAL A 486 -16.65 -10.66 -7.13
C VAL A 486 -15.66 -11.18 -8.16
N HIS A 487 -15.93 -10.97 -9.45
CA HIS A 487 -15.01 -11.33 -10.51
C HIS A 487 -14.08 -10.15 -10.83
N TYR A 488 -12.76 -10.38 -10.80
CA TYR A 488 -11.76 -9.31 -11.03
C TYR A 488 -11.96 -8.63 -12.39
N GLU A 489 -12.13 -9.43 -13.44
CA GLU A 489 -12.38 -8.95 -14.79
C GLU A 489 -13.70 -8.14 -14.89
N GLU A 490 -14.72 -8.48 -14.10
CA GLU A 490 -15.98 -7.70 -14.04
C GLU A 490 -15.80 -6.36 -13.31
N LEU A 491 -14.98 -6.34 -12.24
CA LEU A 491 -14.61 -5.10 -11.56
C LEU A 491 -13.82 -4.15 -12.47
N GLN A 492 -13.08 -4.67 -13.47
CA GLN A 492 -12.46 -3.84 -14.51
C GLN A 492 -13.48 -3.30 -15.52
N ARG A 493 -14.50 -4.09 -15.88
CA ARG A 493 -15.49 -3.76 -16.91
C ARG A 493 -16.60 -2.83 -16.41
N ALA A 494 -17.09 -3.05 -15.19
CA ALA A 494 -18.24 -2.39 -14.59
C ALA A 494 -17.89 -1.84 -13.19
N LEU A 495 -16.81 -1.04 -13.11
CA LEU A 495 -16.22 -0.59 -11.84
C LEU A 495 -17.25 0.02 -10.87
N LEU A 496 -18.01 1.06 -11.28
CA LEU A 496 -18.89 1.77 -10.36
C LEU A 496 -20.06 0.90 -9.82
N PRO A 497 -20.80 0.13 -10.64
CA PRO A 497 -21.77 -0.84 -10.13
C PRO A 497 -21.16 -1.86 -9.16
N GLN A 498 -20.01 -2.44 -9.48
CA GLN A 498 -19.36 -3.45 -8.64
C GLN A 498 -18.87 -2.86 -7.31
N LEU A 499 -18.38 -1.61 -7.29
CA LEU A 499 -18.02 -0.92 -6.04
C LEU A 499 -19.24 -0.58 -5.17
N ARG A 500 -20.40 -0.27 -5.76
CA ARG A 500 -21.66 -0.12 -5.01
C ARG A 500 -22.07 -1.44 -4.34
N LEU A 501 -21.96 -2.58 -5.05
CA LEU A 501 -22.25 -3.91 -4.49
C LEU A 501 -21.31 -4.25 -3.31
N VAL A 502 -20.01 -3.98 -3.46
CA VAL A 502 -19.01 -4.19 -2.41
C VAL A 502 -19.29 -3.30 -1.19
N ALA A 503 -19.57 -2.00 -1.38
CA ALA A 503 -19.88 -1.08 -0.28
C ALA A 503 -21.17 -1.47 0.47
N ALA A 504 -22.22 -1.86 -0.27
CA ALA A 504 -23.47 -2.35 0.31
C ALA A 504 -23.28 -3.64 1.13
N PHE A 505 -22.45 -4.58 0.64
CA PHE A 505 -22.12 -5.79 1.39
C PHE A 505 -21.35 -5.50 2.68
N LEU A 506 -20.42 -4.53 2.63
CA LEU A 506 -19.68 -4.02 3.80
C LEU A 506 -20.52 -3.15 4.74
N ASN A 507 -21.80 -2.87 4.40
CA ASN A 507 -22.70 -1.99 5.15
C ASN A 507 -22.14 -0.57 5.35
N VAL A 508 -21.46 -0.03 4.32
CA VAL A 508 -20.91 1.33 4.32
C VAL A 508 -21.65 2.20 3.30
N SER A 509 -22.19 3.33 3.74
CA SER A 509 -22.70 4.37 2.85
C SER A 509 -21.55 5.05 2.10
N ILE A 510 -21.69 5.18 0.78
CA ILE A 510 -20.74 5.90 -0.07
C ILE A 510 -21.44 7.07 -0.75
N THR A 511 -20.71 8.14 -1.01
CA THR A 511 -21.22 9.29 -1.78
C THR A 511 -20.83 9.18 -3.24
N GLU A 512 -21.61 9.79 -4.14
CA GLU A 512 -21.35 9.75 -5.58
C GLU A 512 -20.05 10.48 -5.94
N GLU A 513 -19.71 11.57 -5.24
CA GLU A 513 -18.45 12.29 -5.42
C GLU A 513 -17.24 11.40 -5.10
N ARG A 514 -17.36 10.58 -4.05
CA ARG A 514 -16.30 9.68 -3.62
C ARG A 514 -16.15 8.48 -4.55
N LEU A 515 -17.25 7.99 -5.12
CA LEU A 515 -17.28 6.95 -6.13
C LEU A 515 -16.67 7.42 -7.47
N LEU A 516 -17.01 8.64 -7.91
CA LEU A 516 -16.43 9.26 -9.11
C LEU A 516 -14.93 9.59 -8.92
N CYS A 517 -14.53 10.04 -7.73
CA CYS A 517 -13.11 10.20 -7.39
C CYS A 517 -12.35 8.87 -7.43
N ALA A 518 -12.97 7.77 -6.99
CA ALA A 518 -12.36 6.44 -7.05
C ALA A 518 -12.16 5.95 -8.50
N GLN A 519 -13.05 6.31 -9.43
CA GLN A 519 -12.87 6.06 -10.86
C GLN A 519 -11.66 6.84 -11.42
N SER A 520 -11.55 8.13 -11.09
CA SER A 520 -10.42 8.97 -11.51
C SER A 520 -9.07 8.46 -10.98
N ASN A 521 -9.05 7.87 -9.77
CA ASN A 521 -7.84 7.36 -9.10
C ASN A 521 -7.69 5.83 -9.13
N GLN A 522 -8.41 5.12 -10.01
CA GLN A 522 -8.62 3.67 -9.93
C GLN A 522 -7.36 2.80 -9.94
N ASP A 523 -6.31 3.18 -10.69
CA ASP A 523 -5.13 2.33 -10.90
C ASP A 523 -4.12 2.41 -9.73
N GLY A 524 -4.05 3.56 -9.07
CA GLY A 524 -3.06 3.87 -8.03
C GLY A 524 -1.62 3.55 -8.47
N HIS A 525 -0.83 3.02 -7.53
CA HIS A 525 0.56 2.59 -7.77
C HIS A 525 0.73 1.06 -7.67
N PHE A 526 -0.36 0.32 -7.91
CA PHE A 526 -0.45 -1.12 -7.60
C PHE A 526 -0.62 -2.01 -8.84
N LYS A 527 -0.82 -1.37 -10.01
CA LYS A 527 -0.83 -1.99 -11.33
C LYS A 527 0.61 -2.11 -11.84
N ARG A 528 0.95 -3.21 -12.52
CA ARG A 528 2.26 -3.35 -13.17
C ARG A 528 2.31 -2.48 -14.43
N PRO A 529 3.37 -1.67 -14.62
CA PRO A 529 3.50 -0.84 -15.81
C PRO A 529 3.84 -1.72 -17.02
N GLY A 530 2.94 -1.73 -18.00
CA GLY A 530 3.08 -2.49 -19.24
C GLY A 530 2.69 -3.96 -19.13
N ALA A 531 2.14 -4.49 -20.22
CA ALA A 531 1.87 -5.92 -20.36
C ALA A 531 3.10 -6.66 -20.90
N GLN A 532 4.21 -6.65 -20.15
CA GLN A 532 5.33 -7.57 -20.40
C GLN A 532 4.88 -9.01 -20.06
N ARG A 533 4.24 -9.62 -21.06
CA ARG A 533 4.05 -11.08 -21.18
C ARG A 533 5.30 -11.66 -21.84
N PRO A 534 5.66 -12.93 -21.58
CA PRO A 534 6.64 -13.62 -22.40
C PRO A 534 6.25 -13.56 -23.89
N SER A 535 7.26 -13.60 -24.76
CA SER A 535 7.15 -13.61 -26.22
C SER A 535 6.43 -14.86 -26.76
N PHE A 536 6.29 -15.89 -25.93
CA PHE A 536 5.62 -17.16 -26.19
C PHE A 536 4.49 -17.43 -25.17
N ASP A 537 3.60 -18.37 -25.48
CA ASP A 537 2.60 -18.89 -24.53
C ASP A 537 3.28 -19.83 -23.52
N PRO A 538 3.34 -19.50 -22.23
CA PRO A 538 4.06 -20.31 -21.26
C PRO A 538 3.27 -21.57 -20.84
N PHE A 539 1.99 -21.70 -21.22
CA PHE A 539 1.15 -22.83 -20.81
C PHE A 539 1.18 -23.97 -21.83
N THR A 540 1.75 -25.11 -21.46
CA THR A 540 1.70 -26.32 -22.30
C THR A 540 0.25 -26.87 -22.40
N PRO A 541 -0.07 -27.67 -23.44
CA PRO A 541 -1.40 -28.29 -23.56
C PRO A 541 -1.83 -29.10 -22.33
N ASP A 542 -0.89 -29.72 -21.63
CA ASP A 542 -1.18 -30.49 -20.39
C ASP A 542 -1.53 -29.58 -19.22
N MET A 543 -0.82 -28.45 -19.07
CA MET A 543 -1.19 -27.42 -18.10
C MET A 543 -2.57 -26.84 -18.39
N ARG A 544 -2.88 -26.60 -19.67
CA ARG A 544 -4.18 -26.07 -20.10
C ARG A 544 -5.30 -27.04 -19.70
N ARG A 545 -5.22 -28.30 -20.12
CA ARG A 545 -6.19 -29.35 -19.73
C ARG A 545 -6.39 -29.46 -18.21
N MET A 546 -5.32 -29.32 -17.42
CA MET A 546 -5.41 -29.31 -15.95
C MET A 546 -6.12 -28.05 -15.42
N ILE A 547 -5.73 -26.86 -15.88
CA ILE A 547 -6.33 -25.58 -15.45
C ILE A 547 -7.80 -25.50 -15.87
N ASP A 548 -8.12 -25.97 -17.07
CA ASP A 548 -9.47 -25.96 -17.64
C ASP A 548 -10.43 -26.88 -16.85
N SER A 549 -9.97 -28.05 -16.40
CA SER A 549 -10.79 -28.91 -15.52
C SER A 549 -11.08 -28.25 -14.16
N PHE A 550 -10.12 -27.49 -13.62
CA PHE A 550 -10.31 -26.69 -12.42
C PHE A 550 -11.29 -25.53 -12.62
N ILE A 551 -11.25 -24.85 -13.76
CA ILE A 551 -12.20 -23.78 -14.13
C ILE A 551 -13.63 -24.32 -14.13
N LEU A 552 -13.87 -25.43 -14.84
CA LEU A 552 -15.18 -26.09 -14.90
C LEU A 552 -15.67 -26.54 -13.52
N THR A 553 -14.76 -27.08 -12.68
CA THR A 553 -15.09 -27.50 -11.31
C THR A 553 -15.55 -26.31 -10.44
N VAL A 554 -14.86 -25.17 -10.52
CA VAL A 554 -15.22 -23.96 -9.75
C VAL A 554 -16.50 -23.32 -10.29
N ASP A 555 -16.70 -23.30 -11.60
CA ASP A 555 -17.92 -22.81 -12.24
C ASP A 555 -19.17 -23.60 -11.81
N GLN A 556 -19.10 -24.94 -11.87
CA GLN A 556 -20.16 -25.82 -11.38
C GLN A 556 -20.45 -25.60 -9.88
N ALA A 557 -19.40 -25.39 -9.07
CA ALA A 557 -19.57 -25.12 -7.63
C ALA A 557 -20.23 -23.76 -7.34
N LEU A 558 -19.98 -22.73 -8.17
CA LEU A 558 -20.67 -21.45 -8.09
C LEU A 558 -22.16 -21.59 -8.44
N GLN A 559 -22.45 -22.21 -9.59
CA GLN A 559 -23.81 -22.40 -10.09
C GLN A 559 -24.66 -23.25 -9.13
N SER A 560 -24.10 -24.33 -8.58
CA SER A 560 -24.79 -25.17 -7.58
C SER A 560 -25.12 -24.47 -6.26
N ARG A 561 -24.56 -23.28 -6.02
CA ARG A 561 -24.87 -22.40 -4.88
C ARG A 561 -25.63 -21.13 -5.28
N ASN A 562 -26.24 -21.11 -6.47
CA ASN A 562 -26.99 -19.98 -7.03
C ASN A 562 -26.18 -18.68 -7.19
N PHE A 563 -24.84 -18.76 -7.27
CA PHE A 563 -24.03 -17.64 -7.74
C PHE A 563 -24.03 -17.58 -9.27
N SER A 564 -23.67 -16.44 -9.84
CA SER A 564 -23.23 -16.39 -11.23
C SER A 564 -22.06 -17.36 -11.43
N GLY A 565 -22.10 -18.11 -12.53
CA GLY A 565 -20.95 -18.87 -12.99
C GLY A 565 -19.74 -17.97 -13.28
N LEU A 566 -18.60 -18.60 -13.62
CA LEU A 566 -17.42 -17.85 -14.04
C LEU A 566 -17.71 -17.06 -15.33
N PRO A 567 -17.15 -15.85 -15.50
CA PRO A 567 -17.32 -15.07 -16.73
C PRO A 567 -16.92 -15.88 -17.97
N GLN A 568 -17.62 -15.68 -19.10
CA GLN A 568 -17.38 -16.46 -20.32
C GLN A 568 -15.93 -16.40 -20.83
N GLU A 569 -15.16 -15.35 -20.52
CA GLU A 569 -13.73 -15.25 -20.87
C GLU A 569 -12.80 -16.11 -19.99
N TYR A 570 -13.33 -16.74 -18.94
CA TYR A 570 -12.61 -17.69 -18.09
C TYR A 570 -12.78 -19.11 -18.62
N LEU A 571 -13.95 -19.43 -19.20
CA LEU A 571 -14.28 -20.78 -19.62
C LEU A 571 -13.37 -21.25 -20.77
N PRO A 572 -13.01 -22.55 -20.83
CA PRO A 572 -12.26 -23.11 -21.94
C PRO A 572 -12.99 -22.90 -23.27
N ARG A 573 -12.23 -22.77 -24.37
CA ARG A 573 -12.74 -22.61 -25.74
C ARG A 573 -12.48 -23.84 -26.58
#